data_AF-A0A1V2UJ10-F1
#
_entry.id   AF-A0A1V2UJ10-F1
#
_cell.length_a   1.000
_cell.length_b   1.000
_cell.length_c   1.000
_cell.angle_alpha   90.00
_cell.angle_beta   90.00
_cell.angle_gamma   90.00
#
_symmetry.space_group_name_H-M   'P 1'
#
loop_
_entity.id
_entity.type
_entity.pdbx_description
1 polymer ?
#
loop_
_entity_poly.entity_id
_entity_poly.type
_entity_poly.pdbx_seq_one_letter_code
_entity_poly.pdbx_strand_id
1 'polypeptide(L)'
;MLLSNHGTWLDNPNRFHQLMKGYLAYQNVAKDAQFAGVHLNVEPNQLRDGAGDRYWDKGYDVQARMMQQLIDFAVGATDAYGDYTTFDWSTGMWWDRERYPVTYRGKETLLYRAIIEEANTTVVMSFRTTANAIAEASKKHLAYARNVGKPIILSGTVFLSGEEPDRAANAQFIGFGREYMHAELAKVPEYALKWADEANGGASEKQLDVHVAFHEMMTWRHWARREQ
;
A
#
# COMPACT_ATOMS: atom_id res chain seq x y z
N MET A 1 11.38 8.08 3.84
CA MET A 1 11.62 7.14 4.96
C MET A 1 10.63 6.00 4.85
N LEU A 2 11.08 4.75 4.96
CA LEU A 2 10.19 3.58 4.96
C LEU A 2 9.99 3.08 6.39
N LEU A 3 8.73 2.90 6.78
CA LEU A 3 8.34 2.32 8.06
C LEU A 3 7.76 0.92 7.81
N SER A 4 8.63 -0.10 7.78
CA SER A 4 8.29 -1.48 7.38
C SER A 4 8.63 -2.58 8.40
N ASN A 5 9.25 -2.28 9.55
CA ASN A 5 9.64 -3.27 10.58
C ASN A 5 8.44 -4.04 11.18
N HIS A 6 8.57 -4.77 12.30
CA HIS A 6 7.52 -5.54 13.03
C HIS A 6 6.21 -4.80 13.43
N GLY A 7 5.79 -3.72 12.76
CA GLY A 7 4.57 -2.98 13.06
C GLY A 7 4.64 -2.14 14.33
N THR A 8 5.77 -2.13 15.05
CA THR A 8 5.88 -1.48 16.37
C THR A 8 5.57 0.02 16.41
N TRP A 9 5.49 0.68 15.25
CA TRP A 9 5.03 2.06 15.11
C TRP A 9 3.49 2.19 15.12
N LEU A 10 2.75 1.15 14.71
CA LEU A 10 1.30 1.03 14.86
C LEU A 10 0.91 0.79 16.33
N ASP A 11 1.67 -0.05 17.03
CA ASP A 11 1.32 -0.46 18.41
C ASP A 11 1.52 0.65 19.44
N ASN A 12 2.33 1.67 19.12
CA ASN A 12 2.69 2.73 20.06
C ASN A 12 2.85 4.09 19.34
N PRO A 13 1.83 4.96 19.39
CA PRO A 13 1.86 6.29 18.79
C PRO A 13 3.07 7.13 19.24
N ASN A 14 3.53 6.99 20.48
CA ASN A 14 4.70 7.74 20.96
C ASN A 14 5.98 7.37 20.19
N ARG A 15 6.14 6.10 19.80
CA ARG A 15 7.27 5.67 18.98
C ARG A 15 7.21 6.30 17.59
N PHE A 16 6.04 6.34 16.98
CA PHE A 16 5.84 7.03 15.71
C PHE A 16 6.20 8.52 15.82
N HIS A 17 5.71 9.23 16.84
CA HIS A 17 6.05 10.65 17.03
C HIS A 17 7.55 10.89 17.25
N GLN A 18 8.26 9.99 17.95
CA GLN A 18 9.72 10.08 18.09
C GLN A 18 10.44 9.89 16.75
N LEU A 19 10.01 8.91 15.94
CA LEU A 19 10.54 8.71 14.58
C LEU A 19 10.31 9.96 13.71
N MET A 20 9.11 10.54 13.78
CA MET A 20 8.77 11.75 13.03
C MET A 20 9.60 12.96 13.47
N LYS A 21 9.89 13.12 14.76
CA LYS A 21 10.82 14.16 15.23
C LYS A 21 12.21 14.01 14.63
N GLY A 22 12.75 12.79 14.62
CA GLY A 22 14.05 12.49 14.00
C GLY A 22 14.04 12.74 12.48
N TYR A 23 12.97 12.31 11.81
CA TYR A 23 12.74 12.57 10.40
C TYR A 23 12.74 14.07 10.07
N LEU A 24 11.96 14.89 10.78
CA LEU A 24 11.89 16.33 10.54
C LEU A 24 13.22 17.03 10.85
N ALA A 25 13.93 16.59 11.90
CA ALA A 25 15.28 17.08 12.18
C ALA A 25 16.25 16.78 11.03
N TYR A 26 16.20 15.57 10.47
CA TYR A 26 16.98 15.20 9.29
C TYR A 26 16.61 16.03 8.06
N GLN A 27 15.32 16.16 7.73
CA GLN A 27 14.84 16.98 6.60
C GLN A 27 15.34 18.42 6.69
N ASN A 28 15.46 18.98 7.90
CA ASN A 28 15.94 20.35 8.11
C ASN A 28 17.43 20.53 7.78
N VAL A 29 18.27 19.51 8.03
CA VAL A 29 19.73 19.60 7.83
C VAL A 29 20.19 19.06 6.47
N ALA A 30 19.52 18.04 5.94
CA ALA A 30 19.97 17.29 4.76
C ALA A 30 19.44 17.90 3.45
N LYS A 31 19.76 19.17 3.16
CA LYS A 31 19.18 19.93 2.03
C LYS A 31 19.27 19.24 0.66
N ASP A 32 20.37 18.53 0.39
CA ASP A 32 20.59 17.84 -0.89
C ASP A 32 20.24 16.34 -0.86
N ALA A 33 19.76 15.83 0.28
CA ALA A 33 19.48 14.41 0.49
C ALA A 33 18.19 14.17 1.29
N GLN A 34 17.22 15.07 1.14
CA GLN A 34 15.92 14.96 1.78
C GLN A 34 15.18 13.72 1.28
N PHE A 35 14.44 13.07 2.18
CA PHE A 35 13.44 12.11 1.79
C PHE A 35 12.28 12.82 1.07
N ALA A 36 11.73 12.15 0.05
CA ALA A 36 10.54 12.62 -0.65
C ALA A 36 9.26 12.56 0.20
N GLY A 37 9.25 11.70 1.23
CA GLY A 37 8.07 11.46 2.07
C GLY A 37 8.28 10.32 3.05
N VAL A 38 7.19 9.89 3.68
CA VAL A 38 7.12 8.74 4.58
C VAL A 38 6.22 7.68 3.97
N HIS A 39 6.76 6.47 3.79
CA HIS A 39 6.00 5.30 3.36
C HIS A 39 5.65 4.45 4.58
N LEU A 40 4.36 4.30 4.86
CA LEU A 40 3.80 3.46 5.92
C LEU A 40 3.46 2.10 5.33
N ASN A 41 4.38 1.16 5.49
CA ASN A 41 4.29 -0.15 4.88
C ASN A 41 3.57 -1.11 5.82
N VAL A 42 2.25 -1.20 5.68
CA VAL A 42 1.42 -2.15 6.41
C VAL A 42 1.42 -3.49 5.69
N GLU A 43 2.04 -4.49 6.29
CA GLU A 43 2.11 -5.86 5.78
C GLU A 43 1.30 -6.84 6.65
N PRO A 44 0.80 -7.96 6.07
CA PRO A 44 0.06 -8.96 6.83
C PRO A 44 0.78 -9.44 8.11
N ASN A 45 2.09 -9.68 8.03
CA ASN A 45 2.91 -10.18 9.13
C ASN A 45 3.04 -9.20 10.32
N GLN A 46 2.81 -7.91 10.10
CA GLN A 46 2.85 -6.87 11.13
C GLN A 46 1.53 -6.79 11.90
N LEU A 47 0.44 -7.24 11.27
CA LEU A 47 -0.90 -7.23 11.84
C LEU A 47 -1.06 -8.46 12.75
N ARG A 48 -0.41 -8.41 13.91
CA ARG A 48 -0.52 -9.42 14.98
C ARG A 48 -1.41 -8.87 16.08
N ASP A 49 -2.19 -9.73 16.72
CA ASP A 49 -3.09 -9.35 17.82
C ASP A 49 -2.39 -9.16 19.17
N GLY A 50 -1.08 -8.91 19.18
CA GLY A 50 -0.26 -8.88 20.38
C GLY A 50 0.03 -10.27 21.00
N ALA A 51 -0.71 -11.32 20.63
CA ALA A 51 -0.50 -12.71 21.09
C ALA A 51 0.33 -13.55 20.10
N GLY A 52 0.73 -12.96 18.97
CA GLY A 52 1.61 -13.59 17.98
C GLY A 52 0.90 -14.32 16.84
N ASP A 53 -0.44 -14.41 16.89
CA ASP A 53 -1.25 -15.02 15.84
C ASP A 53 -1.56 -14.02 14.72
N ARG A 54 -1.88 -14.57 13.54
CA ARG A 54 -2.22 -13.79 12.35
C ARG A 54 -3.62 -13.21 12.50
N TYR A 55 -3.80 -11.90 12.30
CA TYR A 55 -5.11 -11.26 12.53
C TYR A 55 -6.25 -11.87 11.68
N TRP A 56 -5.95 -12.41 10.49
CA TRP A 56 -6.96 -13.00 9.60
C TRP A 56 -7.49 -14.35 10.06
N ASP A 57 -6.80 -15.03 10.96
CA ASP A 57 -7.27 -16.28 11.58
C ASP A 57 -8.25 -15.99 12.74
N LYS A 58 -8.43 -14.73 13.11
CA LYS A 58 -9.30 -14.30 14.21
C LYS A 58 -10.70 -13.97 13.73
N GLY A 59 -11.67 -14.04 14.64
CA GLY A 59 -13.07 -13.71 14.35
C GLY A 59 -13.28 -12.25 13.93
N TYR A 60 -14.48 -11.96 13.45
CA TYR A 60 -14.88 -10.68 12.85
C TYR A 60 -14.46 -9.46 13.68
N ASP A 61 -14.72 -9.46 14.99
CA ASP A 61 -14.51 -8.30 15.86
C ASP A 61 -13.04 -7.87 15.96
N VAL A 62 -12.11 -8.84 15.95
CA VAL A 62 -10.67 -8.54 15.99
C VAL A 62 -10.24 -7.90 14.68
N GLN A 63 -10.71 -8.43 13.55
CA GLN A 63 -10.40 -7.85 12.24
C GLN A 63 -10.99 -6.45 12.11
N ALA A 64 -12.25 -6.24 12.50
CA ALA A 64 -12.90 -4.93 12.45
C ALA A 64 -12.17 -3.88 13.29
N ARG A 65 -11.78 -4.21 14.53
CA ARG A 65 -10.98 -3.30 15.37
C ARG A 65 -9.63 -2.98 14.76
N MET A 66 -8.95 -3.97 14.20
CA MET A 66 -7.67 -3.74 13.51
C MET A 66 -7.83 -2.79 12.32
N MET A 67 -8.87 -2.98 11.50
CA MET A 67 -9.12 -2.07 10.36
C MET A 67 -9.39 -0.64 10.83
N GLN A 68 -10.16 -0.46 11.90
CA GLN A 68 -10.39 0.86 12.49
C GLN A 68 -9.09 1.48 13.03
N GLN A 69 -8.27 0.71 13.76
CA GLN A 69 -6.99 1.17 14.28
C GLN A 69 -6.04 1.64 13.17
N LEU A 70 -6.02 0.94 12.03
CA LEU A 70 -5.19 1.33 10.89
C LEU A 70 -5.59 2.70 10.32
N ILE A 71 -6.89 2.94 10.13
CA ILE A 71 -7.34 4.24 9.61
C ILE A 71 -7.23 5.36 10.65
N ASP A 72 -7.48 5.08 11.93
CA ASP A 72 -7.30 6.06 13.01
C ASP A 72 -5.85 6.51 13.10
N PHE A 73 -4.92 5.55 12.99
CA PHE A 73 -3.49 5.84 12.95
C PHE A 73 -3.14 6.67 11.70
N ALA A 74 -3.75 6.36 10.54
CA ALA A 74 -3.50 7.11 9.31
C ALA A 74 -3.93 8.57 9.40
N VAL A 75 -5.16 8.80 9.85
CA VAL A 75 -5.69 10.14 10.09
C VAL A 75 -4.83 10.88 11.11
N GLY A 76 -4.49 10.24 12.23
CA GLY A 76 -3.64 10.86 13.25
C GLY A 76 -2.24 11.23 12.75
N ALA A 77 -1.65 10.41 11.88
CA ALA A 77 -0.35 10.70 11.27
C ALA A 77 -0.42 11.90 10.32
N THR A 78 -1.40 11.94 9.43
CA THR A 78 -1.60 13.05 8.48
C THR A 78 -2.00 14.33 9.19
N ASP A 79 -2.94 14.30 10.13
CA ASP A 79 -3.39 15.48 10.87
C ASP A 79 -2.22 16.10 11.67
N ALA A 80 -1.28 15.28 12.17
CA ALA A 80 -0.12 15.77 12.91
C ALA A 80 1.04 16.25 12.04
N TYR A 81 1.23 15.65 10.85
CA TYR A 81 2.48 15.80 10.08
C TYR A 81 2.32 16.08 8.58
N GLY A 82 1.09 16.07 8.04
CA GLY A 82 0.80 16.19 6.60
C GLY A 82 1.24 17.51 5.98
N ASP A 83 1.33 18.58 6.78
CA ASP A 83 1.86 19.88 6.33
C ASP A 83 3.39 19.88 6.13
N TYR A 84 4.09 18.89 6.69
CA TYR A 84 5.56 18.81 6.68
C TYR A 84 6.10 17.72 5.77
N THR A 85 5.28 16.74 5.41
CA THR A 85 5.68 15.60 4.60
C THR A 85 4.48 14.95 3.93
N THR A 86 4.76 14.23 2.85
CA THR A 86 3.78 13.31 2.26
C THR A 86 3.79 11.96 2.98
N PHE A 87 2.64 11.29 2.95
CA PHE A 87 2.45 9.94 3.41
C PHE A 87 1.95 9.03 2.29
N ASP A 88 2.76 8.02 1.98
CA ASP A 88 2.36 6.92 1.11
C ASP A 88 2.00 5.69 1.96
N TRP A 89 0.99 4.93 1.54
CA TRP A 89 0.45 3.84 2.34
C TRP A 89 0.35 2.53 1.57
N SER A 90 0.89 1.45 2.15
CA SER A 90 0.64 0.11 1.61
C SER A 90 -0.77 -0.37 1.97
N THR A 91 -1.46 -0.98 1.01
CA THR A 91 -2.68 -1.75 1.24
C THR A 91 -2.50 -3.17 0.72
N GLY A 92 -3.11 -4.12 1.41
CA GLY A 92 -3.29 -5.45 0.83
C GLY A 92 -4.44 -5.44 -0.17
N MET A 93 -4.27 -6.13 -1.32
CA MET A 93 -5.40 -6.38 -2.24
C MET A 93 -6.62 -7.01 -1.53
N TRP A 94 -6.42 -7.75 -0.44
CA TRP A 94 -7.47 -8.41 0.34
C TRP A 94 -8.26 -7.51 1.30
N TRP A 95 -7.93 -6.21 1.40
CA TRP A 95 -8.70 -5.23 2.19
C TRP A 95 -9.94 -4.69 1.44
N ASP A 96 -10.15 -5.13 0.21
CA ASP A 96 -11.29 -4.75 -0.62
C ASP A 96 -12.60 -5.51 -0.29
N ARG A 97 -12.56 -6.30 0.79
CA ARG A 97 -13.70 -7.06 1.33
C ARG A 97 -14.71 -6.11 1.97
N GLU A 98 -15.95 -6.17 1.51
CA GLU A 98 -17.09 -5.38 2.00
C GLU A 98 -17.59 -5.80 3.39
N ARG A 99 -16.77 -6.53 4.14
CA ARG A 99 -17.14 -7.14 5.42
C ARG A 99 -16.76 -6.29 6.63
N TYR A 100 -15.81 -5.36 6.49
CA TYR A 100 -15.27 -4.62 7.65
C TYR A 100 -15.35 -3.11 7.38
N PRO A 101 -16.50 -2.47 7.62
CA PRO A 101 -16.58 -1.02 7.54
C PRO A 101 -15.71 -0.37 8.62
N VAL A 102 -15.23 0.82 8.32
CA VAL A 102 -14.50 1.71 9.24
C VAL A 102 -15.20 3.07 9.27
N THR A 103 -15.07 3.77 10.40
CA THR A 103 -15.44 5.18 10.51
C THR A 103 -14.25 6.03 10.10
N TYR A 104 -14.39 6.80 9.03
CA TYR A 104 -13.38 7.72 8.51
C TYR A 104 -13.97 9.13 8.43
N ARG A 105 -13.35 10.07 9.14
CA ARG A 105 -13.77 11.50 9.21
C ARG A 105 -15.30 11.66 9.39
N GLY A 106 -15.86 10.85 10.31
CA GLY A 106 -17.28 10.86 10.68
C GLY A 106 -18.23 10.12 9.71
N LYS A 107 -17.72 9.41 8.71
CA LYS A 107 -18.51 8.64 7.74
C LYS A 107 -18.11 7.17 7.72
N GLU A 108 -19.07 6.28 7.52
CA GLU A 108 -18.78 4.86 7.32
C GLU A 108 -18.27 4.62 5.89
N THR A 109 -17.20 3.85 5.75
CA THR A 109 -16.62 3.45 4.46
C THR A 109 -15.79 2.17 4.61
N LEU A 110 -15.13 1.72 3.55
CA LEU A 110 -14.20 0.59 3.58
C LEU A 110 -12.78 1.07 3.79
N LEU A 111 -11.96 0.30 4.52
CA LEU A 111 -10.59 0.69 4.85
C LEU A 111 -9.78 1.13 3.62
N TYR A 112 -9.79 0.35 2.53
CA TYR A 112 -9.00 0.70 1.35
C TYR A 112 -9.42 2.04 0.73
N ARG A 113 -10.70 2.38 0.79
CA ARG A 113 -11.23 3.66 0.30
C ARG A 113 -10.74 4.81 1.17
N ALA A 114 -10.85 4.64 2.47
CA ALA A 114 -10.37 5.62 3.45
C ALA A 114 -8.87 5.88 3.30
N ILE A 115 -8.05 4.81 3.15
CA ILE A 115 -6.61 4.95 2.94
C ILE A 115 -6.30 5.65 1.62
N ILE A 116 -7.00 5.36 0.53
CA ILE A 116 -6.82 6.07 -0.75
C ILE A 116 -7.11 7.58 -0.62
N GLU A 117 -8.13 7.95 0.15
CA GLU A 117 -8.44 9.37 0.37
C GLU A 117 -7.42 10.07 1.27
N GLU A 118 -7.02 9.39 2.35
CA GLU A 118 -6.13 9.94 3.38
C GLU A 118 -4.66 10.04 2.90
N ALA A 119 -4.19 9.07 2.12
CA ALA A 119 -2.82 9.04 1.61
C ALA A 119 -2.56 10.05 0.49
N ASN A 120 -1.30 10.45 0.33
CA ASN A 120 -0.83 11.11 -0.89
C ASN A 120 -0.81 10.11 -2.05
N THR A 121 -0.24 8.93 -1.83
CA THR A 121 -0.25 7.81 -2.76
C THR A 121 -0.53 6.50 -2.05
N THR A 122 -1.28 5.63 -2.70
CA THR A 122 -1.56 4.28 -2.19
C THR A 122 -0.79 3.24 -2.97
N VAL A 123 -0.13 2.32 -2.27
CA VAL A 123 0.65 1.21 -2.83
C VAL A 123 -0.09 -0.09 -2.59
N VAL A 124 -0.66 -0.68 -3.65
CA VAL A 124 -1.40 -1.94 -3.53
C VAL A 124 -0.44 -3.10 -3.68
N MET A 125 -0.38 -3.93 -2.64
CA MET A 125 0.35 -5.19 -2.64
C MET A 125 -0.50 -6.28 -3.27
N SER A 126 -0.16 -6.65 -4.51
CA SER A 126 -0.95 -7.61 -5.29
C SER A 126 -0.64 -9.07 -4.97
N PHE A 127 0.62 -9.38 -4.58
CA PHE A 127 1.12 -10.75 -4.48
C PHE A 127 0.78 -11.56 -5.75
N ARG A 128 1.09 -10.97 -6.91
CA ARG A 128 0.92 -11.55 -8.25
C ARG A 128 2.16 -11.32 -9.10
N THR A 129 2.36 -12.20 -10.08
CA THR A 129 3.55 -12.19 -10.95
C THR A 129 3.26 -11.90 -12.42
N THR A 130 2.01 -11.71 -12.82
CA THR A 130 1.65 -11.26 -14.18
C THR A 130 0.96 -9.92 -14.15
N ALA A 131 1.18 -9.10 -15.18
CA ALA A 131 0.63 -7.75 -15.28
C ALA A 131 -0.89 -7.72 -15.14
N ASN A 132 -1.58 -8.62 -15.85
CA ASN A 132 -3.03 -8.75 -15.76
C ASN A 132 -3.48 -9.14 -14.37
N ALA A 133 -2.83 -10.12 -13.72
CA ALA A 133 -3.24 -10.56 -12.40
C ALA A 133 -2.97 -9.50 -11.32
N ILE A 134 -1.88 -8.74 -11.44
CA ILE A 134 -1.58 -7.59 -10.56
C ILE A 134 -2.71 -6.55 -10.64
N ALA A 135 -3.12 -6.19 -11.86
CA ALA A 135 -4.18 -5.21 -12.09
C ALA A 135 -5.57 -5.73 -11.69
N GLU A 136 -5.92 -6.96 -12.07
CA GLU A 136 -7.20 -7.60 -11.76
C GLU A 136 -7.44 -7.69 -10.25
N ALA A 137 -6.42 -8.15 -9.51
CA ALA A 137 -6.46 -8.23 -8.05
C ALA A 137 -6.67 -6.84 -7.40
N SER A 138 -6.29 -5.77 -8.09
CA SER A 138 -6.36 -4.39 -7.60
C SER A 138 -7.57 -3.62 -8.13
N LYS A 139 -8.47 -4.25 -8.89
CA LYS A 139 -9.54 -3.56 -9.64
C LYS A 139 -10.42 -2.62 -8.82
N LYS A 140 -10.78 -3.00 -7.58
CA LYS A 140 -11.58 -2.14 -6.68
C LYS A 140 -10.80 -0.90 -6.23
N HIS A 141 -9.51 -1.06 -5.94
CA HIS A 141 -8.64 0.06 -5.58
C HIS A 141 -8.47 1.01 -6.77
N LEU A 142 -8.20 0.46 -7.96
CA LEU A 142 -8.04 1.23 -9.19
C LEU A 142 -9.30 2.03 -9.54
N ALA A 143 -10.47 1.40 -9.50
CA ALA A 143 -11.75 2.04 -9.73
C ALA A 143 -11.98 3.21 -8.76
N TYR A 144 -11.73 2.98 -7.47
CA TYR A 144 -11.93 4.00 -6.45
C TYR A 144 -10.94 5.15 -6.57
N ALA A 145 -9.65 4.85 -6.73
CA ALA A 145 -8.59 5.85 -6.92
C ALA A 145 -8.89 6.76 -8.11
N ARG A 146 -9.39 6.20 -9.22
CA ARG A 146 -9.87 6.98 -10.36
C ARG A 146 -11.01 7.90 -9.99
N ASN A 147 -12.04 7.39 -9.30
CA ASN A 147 -13.22 8.17 -8.94
C ASN A 147 -12.88 9.35 -8.01
N VAL A 148 -11.91 9.17 -7.10
CA VAL A 148 -11.46 10.27 -6.23
C VAL A 148 -10.35 11.12 -6.86
N GLY A 149 -9.70 10.66 -7.93
CA GLY A 149 -8.61 11.38 -8.62
C GLY A 149 -7.29 11.31 -7.85
N LYS A 150 -7.01 10.17 -7.22
CA LYS A 150 -5.79 9.93 -6.45
C LYS A 150 -4.83 9.03 -7.23
N PRO A 151 -3.51 9.29 -7.17
CA PRO A 151 -2.52 8.40 -7.77
C PRO A 151 -2.47 7.07 -7.02
N ILE A 152 -2.11 6.01 -7.74
CA ILE A 152 -2.01 4.66 -7.18
C ILE A 152 -0.81 3.92 -7.75
N ILE A 153 -0.08 3.25 -6.88
CA ILE A 153 1.03 2.37 -7.23
C ILE A 153 0.53 0.94 -7.15
N LEU A 154 0.67 0.19 -8.24
CA LEU A 154 0.51 -1.26 -8.22
C LEU A 154 1.87 -1.92 -8.07
N SER A 155 1.92 -2.96 -7.25
CA SER A 155 3.19 -3.57 -6.93
C SER A 155 3.27 -5.07 -7.08
N GLY A 156 4.45 -5.52 -7.52
CA GLY A 156 4.87 -6.91 -7.58
C GLY A 156 5.82 -7.27 -6.43
N THR A 157 5.73 -8.49 -5.92
CA THR A 157 6.64 -8.96 -4.87
C THR A 157 7.81 -9.72 -5.47
N VAL A 158 9.04 -9.33 -5.14
CA VAL A 158 10.24 -10.04 -5.59
C VAL A 158 10.40 -11.35 -4.81
N PHE A 159 10.32 -11.25 -3.48
CA PHE A 159 10.55 -12.37 -2.58
C PHE A 159 9.62 -12.32 -1.36
N LEU A 160 9.08 -13.47 -1.00
CA LEU A 160 8.28 -13.72 0.19
C LEU A 160 9.12 -14.54 1.18
N SER A 161 9.49 -13.90 2.29
CA SER A 161 10.25 -14.56 3.33
C SER A 161 9.50 -15.77 3.89
N GLY A 162 10.18 -16.91 3.98
CA GLY A 162 9.63 -18.15 4.53
C GLY A 162 8.89 -19.04 3.55
N GLU A 163 8.80 -18.64 2.28
CA GLU A 163 8.22 -19.46 1.21
C GLU A 163 9.30 -19.87 0.20
N GLU A 164 9.36 -21.16 -0.14
CA GLU A 164 10.19 -21.63 -1.22
C GLU A 164 9.74 -20.99 -2.56
N PRO A 165 10.67 -20.58 -3.45
CA PRO A 165 10.37 -19.93 -4.72
C PRO A 165 9.20 -20.56 -5.48
N ASP A 166 9.20 -21.88 -5.59
CA ASP A 166 8.20 -22.65 -6.36
C ASP A 166 6.84 -22.73 -5.67
N ARG A 167 6.79 -22.67 -4.34
CA ARG A 167 5.54 -22.80 -3.57
C ARG A 167 4.67 -21.55 -3.65
N ALA A 168 5.28 -20.40 -3.92
CA ALA A 168 4.60 -19.12 -4.07
C ALA A 168 4.86 -18.47 -5.44
N ALA A 169 5.14 -19.26 -6.48
CA ALA A 169 5.47 -18.74 -7.82
C ALA A 169 4.36 -17.84 -8.43
N ASN A 170 3.10 -17.99 -8.02
CA ASN A 170 2.05 -17.07 -8.44
C ASN A 170 2.06 -15.72 -7.69
N ALA A 171 2.91 -15.56 -6.68
CA ALA A 171 2.93 -14.45 -5.74
C ALA A 171 4.29 -13.78 -5.55
N GLN A 172 5.38 -14.33 -6.10
CA GLN A 172 6.72 -13.74 -6.04
C GLN A 172 7.54 -13.94 -7.32
N PHE A 173 8.35 -12.95 -7.70
CA PHE A 173 9.12 -12.95 -8.95
C PHE A 173 10.45 -13.71 -8.90
N ILE A 174 10.98 -14.08 -7.72
CA ILE A 174 12.34 -14.63 -7.60
C ILE A 174 12.60 -15.87 -8.48
N GLY A 175 11.57 -16.70 -8.71
CA GLY A 175 11.68 -17.90 -9.57
C GLY A 175 11.63 -17.63 -11.08
N PHE A 176 11.20 -16.43 -11.51
CA PHE A 176 11.09 -16.08 -12.94
C PHE A 176 12.27 -15.25 -13.44
N GLY A 177 13.05 -14.67 -12.53
CA GLY A 177 14.17 -13.81 -12.85
C GLY A 177 13.78 -12.37 -13.16
N ARG A 178 14.80 -11.51 -13.20
CA ARG A 178 14.65 -10.06 -13.33
C ARG A 178 14.00 -9.65 -14.64
N GLU A 179 14.44 -10.22 -15.77
CA GLU A 179 13.93 -9.81 -17.10
C GLU A 179 12.42 -10.04 -17.22
N TYR A 180 11.94 -11.20 -16.78
CA TYR A 180 10.52 -11.50 -16.74
C TYR A 180 9.75 -10.51 -15.85
N MET A 181 10.27 -10.24 -14.64
CA MET A 181 9.66 -9.26 -13.73
C MET A 181 9.52 -7.89 -14.38
N HIS A 182 10.59 -7.35 -14.97
CA HIS A 182 10.54 -6.06 -15.64
C HIS A 182 9.57 -6.06 -16.82
N ALA A 183 9.52 -7.14 -17.61
CA ALA A 183 8.61 -7.26 -18.74
C ALA A 183 7.13 -7.26 -18.30
N GLU A 184 6.79 -7.92 -17.19
CA GLU A 184 5.43 -7.90 -16.64
C GLU A 184 5.09 -6.55 -16.00
N LEU A 185 5.99 -5.98 -15.18
CA LEU A 185 5.77 -4.67 -14.56
C LEU A 185 5.59 -3.54 -15.60
N ALA A 186 6.26 -3.63 -16.75
CA ALA A 186 6.11 -2.67 -17.85
C ALA A 186 4.70 -2.60 -18.44
N LYS A 187 3.94 -3.71 -18.38
CA LYS A 187 2.58 -3.85 -18.94
C LYS A 187 1.49 -3.48 -17.93
N VAL A 188 1.82 -3.35 -16.64
CA VAL A 188 0.83 -3.10 -15.57
C VAL A 188 -0.04 -1.86 -15.82
N PRO A 189 0.47 -0.70 -16.29
CA PRO A 189 -0.37 0.48 -16.50
C PRO A 189 -1.51 0.25 -17.52
N GLU A 190 -1.25 -0.50 -18.59
CA GLU A 190 -2.26 -0.84 -19.60
C GLU A 190 -3.39 -1.69 -19.00
N TYR A 191 -3.04 -2.75 -18.29
CA TYR A 191 -4.03 -3.61 -17.61
C TYR A 191 -4.76 -2.87 -16.48
N ALA A 192 -4.09 -1.95 -15.79
CA ALA A 192 -4.70 -1.16 -14.72
C ALA A 192 -5.81 -0.26 -15.26
N LEU A 193 -5.59 0.40 -16.41
CA LEU A 193 -6.63 1.19 -17.08
C LEU A 193 -7.83 0.32 -17.48
N LYS A 194 -7.57 -0.81 -18.13
CA LYS A 194 -8.61 -1.78 -18.51
C LYS A 194 -9.48 -2.19 -17.32
N TRP A 195 -8.87 -2.62 -16.22
CA TRP A 195 -9.60 -3.10 -15.04
C TRP A 195 -10.30 -1.98 -14.27
N ALA A 196 -9.75 -0.76 -14.28
CA ALA A 196 -10.42 0.41 -13.72
C ALA A 196 -11.69 0.76 -14.52
N ASP A 197 -11.62 0.71 -15.86
CA ASP A 197 -12.77 0.95 -16.73
C ASP A 197 -13.85 -0.10 -16.52
N GLU A 198 -13.48 -1.38 -16.49
CA GLU A 198 -14.42 -2.48 -16.26
C GLU A 198 -15.13 -2.35 -14.91
N ALA A 199 -14.39 -2.05 -13.84
CA ALA A 199 -14.95 -1.91 -12.50
C ALA A 199 -15.81 -0.64 -12.31
N ASN A 200 -15.58 0.42 -13.09
CA ASN A 200 -16.42 1.62 -13.10
C ASN A 200 -17.56 1.57 -14.15
N GLY A 201 -17.72 0.46 -14.87
CA GLY A 201 -18.70 0.35 -15.96
C GLY A 201 -18.46 1.32 -17.12
N GLY A 202 -17.19 1.72 -17.33
CA GLY A 202 -16.77 2.67 -18.38
C GLY A 202 -17.03 4.14 -18.08
N ALA A 203 -17.52 4.49 -16.88
CA ALA A 203 -17.92 5.85 -16.53
C ALA A 203 -17.01 6.46 -15.44
N SER A 204 -15.91 7.08 -15.84
CA SER A 204 -15.17 8.00 -14.96
C SER A 204 -14.52 9.09 -15.78
N GLU A 205 -14.81 10.35 -15.46
CA GLU A 205 -14.26 11.53 -16.16
C GLU A 205 -12.80 11.82 -15.76
N LYS A 206 -12.34 11.23 -14.66
CA LYS A 206 -10.98 11.42 -14.14
C LYS A 206 -10.01 10.45 -14.79
N GLN A 207 -8.84 10.97 -15.16
CA GLN A 207 -7.70 10.14 -15.55
C GLN A 207 -7.18 9.39 -14.32
N LEU A 208 -6.76 8.14 -14.53
CA LEU A 208 -6.12 7.35 -13.49
C LEU A 208 -4.61 7.47 -13.65
N ASP A 209 -3.94 7.97 -12.62
CA ASP A 209 -2.48 8.03 -12.56
C ASP A 209 -1.94 6.75 -11.90
N VAL A 210 -1.39 5.85 -12.73
CA VAL A 210 -0.90 4.53 -12.30
C VAL A 210 0.62 4.49 -12.36
N HIS A 211 1.21 4.18 -11.22
CA HIS A 211 2.64 3.94 -11.05
C HIS A 211 2.90 2.46 -10.75
N VAL A 212 4.15 2.03 -10.91
CA VAL A 212 4.55 0.64 -10.66
C VAL A 212 5.77 0.58 -9.74
N ALA A 213 5.72 -0.31 -8.75
CA ALA A 213 6.83 -0.57 -7.84
C ALA A 213 7.03 -2.07 -7.66
N PHE A 214 8.16 -2.44 -7.07
CA PHE A 214 8.37 -3.80 -6.60
C PHE A 214 8.83 -3.82 -5.14
N HIS A 215 8.43 -4.89 -4.46
CA HIS A 215 8.74 -5.15 -3.06
C HIS A 215 9.88 -6.17 -2.94
N GLU A 216 11.01 -5.78 -2.35
CA GLU A 216 12.18 -6.64 -2.12
C GLU A 216 12.50 -6.65 -0.62
N MET A 217 12.36 -7.80 0.05
CA MET A 217 12.76 -8.01 1.46
C MET A 217 12.41 -6.85 2.42
N MET A 218 11.12 -6.62 2.67
CA MET A 218 10.63 -5.54 3.56
C MET A 218 11.01 -4.12 3.10
N THR A 219 11.48 -3.95 1.86
CA THR A 219 11.85 -2.67 1.27
C THR A 219 11.18 -2.43 -0.09
N TRP A 220 10.69 -1.23 -0.31
CA TRP A 220 10.07 -0.82 -1.58
C TRP A 220 11.11 -0.13 -2.46
N ARG A 221 11.20 -0.56 -3.72
CA ARG A 221 11.91 0.18 -4.77
C ARG A 221 10.91 0.63 -5.83
N HIS A 222 10.84 1.94 -6.02
CA HIS A 222 10.00 2.55 -7.06
C HIS A 222 10.68 2.38 -8.41
N TRP A 223 9.93 1.85 -9.38
CA TRP A 223 10.36 1.87 -10.78
C TRP A 223 9.73 3.10 -11.44
N ALA A 224 10.37 4.25 -11.28
CA ALA A 224 9.97 5.43 -12.00
C ALA A 224 10.27 5.21 -13.49
N ARG A 225 9.24 5.24 -14.35
CA ARG A 225 9.44 5.68 -15.74
C ARG A 225 9.88 7.14 -15.66
N ARG A 226 11.18 7.39 -15.50
CA ARG A 226 11.73 8.66 -15.94
C ARG A 226 11.70 8.59 -17.45
N GLU A 227 10.81 9.37 -18.03
CA GLU A 227 10.72 9.58 -19.48
C GLU A 227 12.13 9.82 -20.06
N GLN A 228 12.39 9.17 -21.19
CA GLN A 228 13.48 9.55 -22.10
C GLN A 228 13.01 10.72 -22.96
#